data_AF-A0A3S4KU12-F1
#
_entry.id   AF-A0A3S4KU12-F1
#
_cell.length_a   1.000
_cell.length_b   1.000
_cell.length_c   1.000
_cell.angle_alpha   90.00
_cell.angle_beta   90.00
_cell.angle_gamma   90.00
#
_symmetry.space_group_name_H-M   'P 1'
#
loop_
_entity.id
_entity.type
_entity.pdbx_description
1 polymer ?
#
loop_
_entity_poly.entity_id
_entity_poly.type
_entity_poly.pdbx_seq_one_letter_code
_entity_poly.pdbx_strand_id
1 'polypeptide(L)' 'MHKTWFIHHDLTTEEADELIHRYTLRNVQTEKTLSADPRYWNVAALLPEGRTEPRADKTYQQRCWE' A
#
# COMPACT_ATOMS: atom_id res chain seq x y z
N MET A 1 -14.79 -10.49 1.35
CA MET A 1 -13.69 -9.51 1.16
C MET A 1 -12.42 -10.32 0.96
N HIS A 2 -11.77 -10.20 -0.19
CA HIS A 2 -10.46 -10.78 -0.40
C HIS A 2 -9.43 -9.86 0.26
N LYS A 3 -8.45 -10.44 0.94
CA LYS A 3 -7.31 -9.69 1.47
C LYS A 3 -6.09 -10.14 0.69
N THR A 4 -5.32 -9.20 0.18
CA THR A 4 -4.05 -9.47 -0.48
C THR A 4 -2.93 -8.76 0.26
N TRP A 5 -1.73 -9.29 0.06
CA TRP A 5 -0.52 -8.69 0.55
C TRP A 5 -0.10 -7.57 -0.41
N PHE A 6 -0.18 -6.33 0.04
CA PHE A 6 0.36 -5.19 -0.67
C PHE A 6 1.79 -4.95 -0.21
N ILE A 7 2.76 -4.99 -1.13
CA ILE A 7 4.19 -4.87 -0.81
C ILE A 7 4.66 -3.47 -1.17
N HIS A 8 5.20 -2.77 -0.19
CA HIS A 8 5.96 -1.54 -0.40
C HIS A 8 7.44 -1.89 -0.55
N HIS A 9 8.04 -1.46 -1.66
CA HIS A 9 9.45 -1.67 -1.98
C HIS A 9 10.28 -0.43 -1.68
N ASP A 10 11.61 -0.62 -1.58
CA ASP A 10 12.60 0.46 -1.50
C ASP A 10 12.42 1.44 -0.31
N LEU A 11 11.86 0.96 0.80
CA LEU A 11 11.69 1.80 1.99
C LEU A 11 12.98 1.90 2.80
N THR A 12 13.29 3.08 3.31
CA THR A 12 14.35 3.23 4.32
C THR A 12 13.90 2.66 5.68
N THR A 13 14.84 2.47 6.60
CA THR A 13 14.51 1.95 7.95
C THR A 13 13.49 2.80 8.69
N GLU A 14 13.61 4.14 8.60
CA GLU A 14 12.71 5.08 9.26
C GLU A 14 11.31 5.06 8.61
N GLU A 15 11.24 5.06 7.28
CA GLU A 15 9.96 4.98 6.55
C GLU A 15 9.25 3.65 6.82
N ALA A 16 9.99 2.53 6.85
CA ALA A 16 9.42 1.23 7.15
C ALA A 16 8.83 1.17 8.57
N ASP A 17 9.52 1.76 9.56
CA ASP A 17 9.04 1.81 10.94
C ASP A 17 7.79 2.70 11.09
N GLU A 18 7.79 3.90 10.49
CA GLU A 18 6.63 4.78 10.46
C GLU A 18 5.42 4.09 9.79
N LEU A 19 5.66 3.41 8.68
CA LEU A 19 4.62 2.73 7.92
C LEU A 19 3.99 1.59 8.74
N ILE A 20 4.82 0.78 9.40
CA ILE A 20 4.36 -0.29 10.29
C ILE A 20 3.58 0.31 11.47
N HIS A 21 4.05 1.41 12.07
CA HIS A 21 3.34 2.08 13.15
C HIS A 21 1.94 2.54 12.70
N ARG A 22 1.86 3.20 11.54
CA ARG A 22 0.59 3.68 10.96
C ARG A 22 -0.39 2.55 10.65
N TYR A 23 0.09 1.42 10.13
CA TYR A 23 -0.75 0.25 9.89
C TYR A 23 -1.16 -0.45 11.18
N THR A 24 -0.29 -0.51 12.18
CA THR A 24 -0.59 -1.05 13.51
C THR A 24 -1.71 -0.25 14.20
N LEU A 25 -1.66 1.08 14.12
CA LEU A 25 -2.74 1.95 14.62
C LEU A 25 -4.09 1.68 13.93
N ARG A 26 -4.06 1.20 12.68
CA ARG A 26 -5.25 0.82 11.90
C ARG A 26 -5.61 -0.66 12.05
N ASN A 27 -4.92 -1.39 12.94
CA ASN A 27 -5.09 -2.82 13.19
C ASN A 27 -4.92 -3.68 11.92
N VAL A 28 -4.00 -3.28 11.04
CA VAL A 28 -3.63 -3.99 9.81
C VAL A 28 -2.40 -4.85 10.09
N GLN A 29 -2.43 -6.11 9.65
CA GLN A 29 -1.27 -7.00 9.76
C GLN A 29 -0.18 -6.60 8.78
N THR A 30 1.05 -6.45 9.26
CA THR A 30 2.21 -6.11 8.45
C THR A 30 3.35 -7.10 8.68
N GLU A 31 4.16 -7.32 7.65
CA GLU A 31 5.39 -8.11 7.68
C GLU A 31 6.54 -7.28 7.11
N LYS A 32 7.66 -7.24 7.84
CA LYS A 32 8.87 -6.50 7.45
C LYS A 32 9.94 -7.50 7.02
N THR A 33 10.41 -7.37 5.79
CA THR A 33 11.43 -8.24 5.21
C THR A 33 12.57 -7.40 4.63
N LEU A 34 13.80 -7.89 4.75
CA LEU A 34 14.97 -7.21 4.17
C LEU A 34 14.90 -7.28 2.64
N SER A 35 15.15 -6.17 1.95
CA SER A 35 15.27 -6.18 0.48
C SER A 35 16.56 -6.85 0.00
N ALA A 36 16.66 -7.08 -1.32
CA ALA A 36 17.89 -7.54 -1.95
C ALA A 36 19.06 -6.59 -1.67
N ASP A 37 18.77 -5.29 -1.64
CA ASP A 37 19.69 -4.27 -1.15
C ASP A 37 19.58 -4.13 0.38
N PRO A 38 20.67 -4.31 1.14
CA PRO A 38 20.64 -4.31 2.61
C PRO A 38 20.35 -2.93 3.21
N ARG A 39 20.27 -1.89 2.38
CA ARG A 39 19.90 -0.53 2.77
C ARG A 39 18.38 -0.33 2.83
N TYR A 40 17.62 -1.17 2.15
CA TYR A 40 16.19 -1.00 1.97
C TYR A 40 15.39 -2.16 2.61
N TRP A 41 14.14 -1.87 2.90
CA TRP A 41 13.18 -2.81 3.48
C TRP A 41 11.97 -2.95 2.57
N ASN A 42 11.44 -4.17 2.51
CA ASN A 42 10.14 -4.46 1.96
C ASN A 42 9.14 -4.60 3.11
N VAL A 43 8.01 -3.89 3.02
CA VAL A 43 6.92 -3.99 4.00
C VAL A 43 5.68 -4.50 3.30
N ALA A 44 5.24 -5.70 3.66
CA ALA A 44 3.98 -6.27 3.20
C ALA A 44 2.86 -5.91 4.18
N ALA A 45 1.75 -5.37 3.70
CA ALA A 45 0.57 -5.05 4.49
C ALA A 45 -0.64 -5.84 3.98
N LEU A 46 -1.37 -6.49 4.88
CA LEU A 46 -2.57 -7.26 4.53
C LEU A 46 -3.77 -6.33 4.41
N LEU A 47 -4.06 -5.89 3.20
CA LEU A 47 -5.15 -4.95 2.92
C LEU A 47 -6.35 -5.66 2.31
N PRO A 48 -7.59 -5.24 2.66
CA PRO A 48 -8.77 -5.70 1.94
C PRO A 48 -8.75 -5.10 0.54
N GLU A 49 -8.78 -5.94 -0.49
CA GLU A 49 -8.94 -5.45 -1.85
C GLU A 49 -10.38 -4.99 -2.06
N GLY A 50 -10.51 -3.76 -2.55
CA GLY A 50 -11.75 -3.32 -3.14
C GLY A 50 -12.01 -4.16 -4.38
N ARG A 51 -13.02 -5.05 -4.33
CA ARG A 51 -13.44 -5.86 -5.48
C ARG A 51 -13.91 -5.01 -6.67
N THR A 52 -14.19 -3.74 -6.42
CA THR A 52 -14.69 -2.79 -7.40
C THR A 52 -13.72 -1.63 -7.47
N GLU A 53 -13.31 -1.27 -8.68
CA GLU A 53 -12.56 -0.04 -8.91
C GLU A 53 -13.31 1.13 -8.27
N PRO A 54 -12.60 2.07 -7.62
CA PRO A 54 -13.24 3.27 -7.13
C PRO A 54 -13.98 3.94 -8.30
N ARG A 55 -15.25 4.30 -8.09
CA ARG A 55 -16.06 4.97 -9.10
C ARG A 55 -15.26 6.17 -9.63
N ALA A 56 -14.88 6.11 -10.90
CA ALA A 56 -14.16 7.21 -11.55
C ALA A 56 -15.00 8.48 -11.41
N ASP A 57 -14.40 9.52 -10.84
CA ASP A 57 -15.03 10.82 -10.71
C ASP A 57 -15.04 11.50 -12.09
N LYS A 58 -16.22 11.82 -12.59
CA LYS A 58 -16.40 12.44 -13.93
C LYS A 58 -16.44 13.96 -13.88
N THR A 59 -16.24 14.58 -12.71
CA THR A 59 -16.42 16.03 -12.52
C THR A 59 -15.52 16.86 -13.45
N TYR A 60 -14.34 16.34 -13.79
CA TYR A 60 -13.38 17.01 -14.66
C TYR A 60 -13.15 16.30 -16.01
N GLN A 61 -13.98 15.31 -16.39
CA GLN A 61 -13.89 14.67 -17.70
C GLN A 61 -14.60 15.50 -18.77
N GLN A 62 -13.85 16.01 -19.75
CA GLN A 62 -14.46 16.67 -20.91
C GLN A 62 -14.82 15.65 -21.98
N ARG A 63 -15.98 15.84 -22.64
CA ARG A 63 -16.47 14.97 -23.73
C ARG A 63 -15.54 14.91 -24.95
N CYS A 64 -14.62 15.85 -25.10
CA CYS A 64 -13.64 15.88 -26.19
C CYS A 64 -12.42 14.97 -25.93
N TRP A 65 -12.34 14.35 -24.75
CA TRP A 65 -11.28 13.40 -24.38
C TRP A 65 -11.73 11.94 -24.50
N GLU A 66 -12.94 11.69 -25.03
CA GLU A 66 -13.38 10.36 -25.50
C GLU A 66 -12.92 10.09 -26.93
#